data_AF-A0AAP0Z2K2-F1
#
_entry.id   AF-A0AAP0Z2K2-F1
#
_cell.length_a   1.000
_cell.length_b   1.000
_cell.length_c   1.000
_cell.angle_alpha   90.00
_cell.angle_beta   90.00
_cell.angle_gamma   90.00
#
_symmetry.space_group_name_H-M   'P 1'
#
loop_
_entity.id
_entity.type
_entity.pdbx_description
1 polymer ?
#
loop_
_entity_poly.entity_id
_entity_poly.type
_entity_poly.pdbx_seq_one_letter_code
_entity_poly.pdbx_strand_id
1 'polypeptide(L)'
;MALLLSACSSDYQGETCAATVSTLSGQSLGTTQGKVIDRFSSFSVTLPDLQVESGALLSSDRQLYVPSATTPDGWLAQRISEHRFSIINAPKDRNITFTCP
;
A
#
# COMPACT_ATOMS: atom_id res chain seq x y z
N MET A 1 -15.93 18.50 36.57
CA MET A 1 -14.51 18.17 36.30
C MET A 1 -14.45 17.51 34.93
N ALA A 2 -14.18 18.26 33.88
CA ALA A 2 -14.14 17.74 32.51
C ALA A 2 -12.68 17.37 32.18
N LEU A 3 -12.41 16.07 32.00
CA LEU A 3 -11.13 15.58 31.53
C LEU A 3 -11.05 15.86 30.02
N LEU A 4 -10.33 16.92 29.64
CA LEU A 4 -9.97 17.18 28.25
C LEU A 4 -8.93 16.14 27.83
N LEU A 5 -9.37 15.08 27.18
CA LEU A 5 -8.50 14.16 26.46
C LEU A 5 -7.94 14.90 25.25
N SER A 6 -6.78 15.53 25.39
CA SER A 6 -5.98 15.98 24.26
C SER A 6 -5.45 14.74 23.55
N ALA A 7 -6.20 14.22 22.59
CA ALA A 7 -5.70 13.26 21.63
C ALA A 7 -4.65 13.97 20.77
N CYS A 8 -3.37 13.78 21.09
CA CYS A 8 -2.28 14.13 20.20
C CYS A 8 -2.41 13.24 18.95
N SER A 9 -3.15 13.71 17.94
CA SER A 9 -3.06 13.16 16.60
C SER A 9 -1.68 13.52 16.07
N SER A 10 -0.69 12.65 16.30
CA SER A 10 0.52 12.72 15.49
C SER A 10 0.11 12.34 14.08
N ASP A 11 0.19 13.28 13.16
CA ASP A 11 -0.03 13.01 11.74
C ASP A 11 1.14 12.15 11.26
N TYR A 12 1.05 10.83 11.48
CA TYR A 12 2.03 9.88 10.99
C TYR A 12 2.15 10.08 9.49
N GLN A 13 3.34 10.53 9.10
CA GLN A 13 3.58 10.91 7.72
C GLN A 13 3.81 9.69 6.85
N GLY A 14 3.91 8.46 7.36
CA GLY A 14 4.32 7.33 6.53
C GLY A 14 5.81 7.30 6.24
N GLU A 15 6.21 6.31 5.45
CA GLU A 15 7.59 5.98 5.16
C GLU A 15 7.91 6.14 3.68
N THR A 16 9.12 6.59 3.37
CA THR A 16 9.63 6.55 2.00
C THR A 16 10.17 5.15 1.73
N CYS A 17 9.52 4.45 0.81
CA CYS A 17 9.81 3.07 0.49
C CYS A 17 10.42 2.96 -0.92
N ALA A 18 11.36 2.05 -1.09
CA ALA A 18 11.86 1.69 -2.41
C ALA A 18 10.76 0.93 -3.17
N ALA A 19 10.53 1.29 -4.42
CA ALA A 19 9.49 0.66 -5.24
C ALA A 19 10.10 0.05 -6.50
N THR A 20 9.76 -1.21 -6.76
CA THR A 20 10.09 -1.91 -8.00
C THR A 20 8.86 -1.93 -8.89
N VAL A 21 9.02 -1.55 -10.16
CA VAL A 21 7.95 -1.56 -11.16
C VAL A 21 8.23 -2.70 -12.12
N SER A 22 7.23 -3.54 -12.36
CA SER A 22 7.34 -4.70 -13.25
C SER A 22 6.04 -4.91 -14.02
N THR A 23 6.11 -5.67 -15.11
CA THR A 23 4.92 -6.24 -15.74
C THR A 23 4.31 -7.33 -14.86
N LEU A 24 3.09 -7.77 -15.18
CA LEU A 24 2.47 -8.89 -14.44
C LEU A 24 3.20 -10.21 -14.65
N SER A 25 3.95 -10.34 -15.75
CA SER A 25 4.82 -11.49 -16.04
C SER A 25 6.20 -11.39 -15.37
N GLY A 26 6.47 -10.30 -14.65
CA GLY A 26 7.71 -10.13 -13.86
C GLY A 26 8.85 -9.44 -14.62
N GLN A 27 8.63 -8.96 -15.85
CA GLN A 27 9.64 -8.16 -16.54
C GLN A 27 9.83 -6.83 -15.80
N SER A 28 11.06 -6.50 -15.40
CA SER A 28 11.36 -5.24 -14.75
C SER A 28 11.14 -4.05 -15.70
N LEU A 29 10.40 -3.05 -15.21
CA LEU A 29 10.19 -1.75 -15.86
C LEU A 29 11.00 -0.63 -15.17
N GLY A 30 11.74 -0.97 -14.11
CA GLY A 30 12.62 -0.06 -13.37
C GLY A 30 12.26 0.07 -11.90
N THR A 31 12.84 1.07 -11.26
CA THR A 31 12.65 1.37 -9.83
C THR A 31 12.26 2.82 -9.63
N THR A 32 11.52 3.09 -8.56
CA THR A 32 11.15 4.43 -8.12
C THR A 32 11.09 4.49 -6.59
N GLN A 33 10.67 5.61 -6.04
CA GLN A 33 10.35 5.76 -4.63
C GLN A 33 8.89 6.15 -4.48
N GLY A 34 8.26 5.64 -3.43
CA GLY A 34 6.90 5.99 -3.07
C GLY A 34 6.78 6.17 -1.57
N LYS A 35 5.83 7.00 -1.16
CA LYS A 35 5.47 7.19 0.24
C LYS A 35 4.36 6.21 0.59
N VAL A 36 4.55 5.40 1.62
CA VAL A 36 3.55 4.44 2.12
C VAL A 36 3.08 4.90 3.49
N ILE A 37 1.77 5.03 3.67
CA ILE A 37 1.15 5.20 4.98
C ILE A 37 0.43 3.91 5.31
N ASP A 38 1.03 3.10 6.18
CA ASP A 38 0.38 1.87 6.66
C ASP A 38 -0.53 2.16 7.86
N ARG A 39 -1.73 1.59 7.83
CA ARG A 39 -2.74 1.65 8.89
C ARG A 39 -3.16 0.24 9.26
N PHE A 40 -3.89 0.10 10.36
CA PHE A 40 -4.28 -1.23 10.86
C PHE A 40 -4.95 -2.14 9.81
N SER A 41 -5.94 -1.63 9.08
CA SER A 41 -6.73 -2.39 8.09
C SER A 41 -6.59 -1.90 6.66
N SER A 42 -5.76 -0.90 6.40
CA SER A 42 -5.55 -0.31 5.08
C SER A 42 -4.16 0.30 4.97
N PHE A 43 -3.73 0.58 3.75
CA PHE A 43 -2.58 1.47 3.49
C PHE A 43 -2.90 2.43 2.34
N SER A 44 -2.12 3.50 2.25
CA SER A 44 -2.06 4.33 1.06
C SER A 44 -0.66 4.40 0.51
N VAL A 45 -0.56 4.58 -0.80
CA VAL A 45 0.70 4.81 -1.51
C VAL A 45 0.61 6.10 -2.30
N THR A 46 1.69 6.87 -2.31
CA THR A 46 1.85 8.07 -3.14
C THR A 46 3.15 7.99 -3.92
N LEU A 47 3.03 8.07 -5.24
CA LEU A 47 4.11 8.29 -6.21
C LEU A 47 3.94 9.69 -6.83
N PRO A 48 4.92 10.20 -7.60
CA PRO A 48 4.83 11.53 -8.22
C PRO A 48 3.56 11.77 -9.06
N ASP A 49 3.04 10.73 -9.71
CA ASP A 49 1.93 10.77 -10.67
C ASP A 49 0.73 9.88 -10.29
N LEU A 50 0.76 9.28 -9.09
CA LEU A 50 -0.24 8.29 -8.69
C LEU A 50 -0.43 8.28 -7.17
N GLN A 51 -1.68 8.36 -6.72
CA GLN A 51 -2.07 8.04 -5.36
C GLN A 51 -3.05 6.87 -5.38
N VAL A 52 -2.85 5.89 -4.51
CA VAL A 52 -3.77 4.75 -4.36
C VAL A 52 -4.08 4.55 -2.89
N GLU A 53 -5.37 4.60 -2.58
CA GLU A 53 -5.93 4.20 -1.29
C GLU A 53 -6.40 2.75 -1.42
N SER A 54 -5.82 1.83 -0.63
CA SER A 54 -6.16 0.40 -0.75
C SER A 54 -7.61 0.08 -0.37
N GLY A 55 -8.20 0.87 0.54
CA GLY A 55 -9.45 0.49 1.20
C GLY A 55 -9.23 -0.58 2.27
N ALA A 56 -10.32 -1.20 2.73
CA ALA A 56 -10.26 -2.22 3.78
C ALA A 56 -9.68 -3.54 3.22
N LEU A 57 -8.50 -3.92 3.70
CA LEU A 57 -7.85 -5.17 3.33
C LEU A 57 -8.56 -6.36 3.99
N LEU A 58 -8.94 -7.33 3.17
CA LEU A 58 -9.63 -8.54 3.60
C LEU A 58 -8.74 -9.77 3.37
N SER A 59 -8.81 -10.72 4.30
CA SER A 59 -8.25 -12.05 4.18
C SER A 59 -9.02 -12.98 5.12
N SER A 60 -9.38 -14.17 4.64
CA SER A 60 -10.04 -15.21 5.45
C SER A 60 -9.07 -15.83 6.46
N ASP A 61 -7.78 -15.89 6.11
CA ASP A 61 -6.70 -16.37 6.96
C ASP A 61 -5.38 -15.70 6.52
N ARG A 62 -4.80 -14.87 7.38
CA ARG A 62 -3.57 -14.11 7.08
C ARG A 62 -2.32 -14.98 7.05
N GLN A 63 -2.37 -16.22 7.55
CA GLN A 63 -1.26 -17.16 7.45
C GLN A 63 -1.19 -17.83 6.06
N LEU A 64 -2.32 -17.87 5.34
CA LEU A 64 -2.43 -18.55 4.04
C LEU A 64 -2.63 -17.58 2.88
N TYR A 65 -3.30 -16.45 3.12
CA TYR A 65 -3.72 -15.52 2.07
C TYR A 65 -3.29 -14.08 2.37
N VAL A 66 -2.72 -13.45 1.35
CA VAL A 66 -2.31 -12.04 1.39
C VAL A 66 -3.53 -11.14 1.57
N PRO A 67 -3.59 -10.31 2.63
CA PRO A 67 -4.62 -9.29 2.79
C PRO A 67 -4.66 -8.36 1.58
N SER A 68 -5.83 -8.24 0.97
CA SER A 68 -5.97 -7.48 -0.28
C SER A 68 -7.32 -6.79 -0.40
N ALA A 69 -7.38 -5.81 -1.29
CA ALA A 69 -8.58 -5.07 -1.65
C ALA A 69 -8.49 -4.59 -3.09
N THR A 70 -9.64 -4.50 -3.77
CA THR A 70 -9.74 -3.82 -5.06
C THR A 70 -10.18 -2.38 -4.82
N THR A 71 -9.42 -1.44 -5.36
CA THR A 71 -9.72 -0.01 -5.23
C THR A 71 -10.79 0.43 -6.23
N PRO A 72 -11.50 1.55 -5.99
CA PRO A 72 -12.48 2.08 -6.94
C PRO A 72 -11.90 2.32 -8.34
N ASP A 73 -10.62 2.67 -8.42
CA ASP A 73 -9.90 2.95 -9.67
C ASP A 73 -9.34 1.68 -10.35
N GLY A 74 -9.73 0.50 -9.87
CA GLY A 74 -9.40 -0.79 -10.49
C GLY A 74 -8.01 -1.32 -10.17
N TRP A 75 -7.35 -0.82 -9.12
CA TRP A 75 -6.10 -1.42 -8.63
C TRP A 75 -6.40 -2.55 -7.67
N LEU A 76 -5.62 -3.63 -7.73
CA LEU A 76 -5.53 -4.60 -6.65
C LEU A 76 -4.41 -4.15 -5.71
N ALA A 77 -4.75 -3.84 -4.47
CA ALA A 77 -3.82 -3.48 -3.41
C ALA A 77 -3.61 -4.68 -2.48
N GLN A 78 -2.36 -4.97 -2.12
CA GLN A 78 -2.01 -6.12 -1.27
C GLN A 78 -0.97 -5.74 -0.21
N ARG A 79 -1.15 -6.24 1.02
CA ARG A 79 -0.14 -6.18 2.09
C ARG A 79 0.58 -7.52 2.16
N ILE A 80 1.71 -7.63 1.47
CA ILE A 80 2.49 -8.86 1.33
C ILE A 80 3.14 -9.25 2.67
N SER A 81 3.65 -8.27 3.41
CA SER A 81 4.18 -8.42 4.77
C SER A 81 4.08 -7.09 5.51
N GLU A 82 4.63 -7.00 6.74
CA GLU A 82 4.65 -5.75 7.51
C GLU A 82 5.38 -4.61 6.76
N HIS A 83 6.45 -4.93 6.05
CA HIS A 83 7.27 -3.94 5.32
C HIS A 83 7.13 -4.02 3.80
N ARG A 84 6.17 -4.80 3.27
CA ARG A 84 6.04 -5.00 1.82
C ARG A 84 4.59 -4.89 1.37
N PHE A 85 4.39 -4.04 0.38
CA PHE A 85 3.07 -3.70 -0.17
C PHE A 85 3.13 -3.81 -1.70
N SER A 86 2.02 -4.16 -2.34
CA SER A 86 1.91 -4.07 -3.79
C SER A 86 0.63 -3.38 -4.23
N ILE A 87 0.71 -2.69 -5.36
CA ILE A 87 -0.44 -2.26 -6.14
C ILE A 87 -0.29 -2.81 -7.55
N ILE A 88 -1.37 -3.40 -8.07
CA ILE A 88 -1.39 -4.08 -9.36
C ILE A 88 -2.51 -3.49 -10.21
N ASN A 89 -2.18 -3.09 -11.43
CA ASN A 89 -3.14 -2.66 -12.44
C ASN A 89 -3.04 -3.61 -13.62
N ALA A 90 -4.00 -4.54 -13.70
CA ALA A 90 -4.00 -5.56 -14.74
C ALA A 90 -4.18 -4.98 -16.17
N PRO A 91 -5.10 -4.03 -16.42
CA PRO A 91 -5.23 -3.39 -17.73
C PRO A 91 -3.97 -2.69 -18.25
N LYS A 92 -3.12 -2.20 -17.34
CA LYS A 92 -1.85 -1.53 -17.69
C LYS A 92 -0.64 -2.46 -17.65
N ASP A 93 -0.84 -3.76 -17.45
CA ASP A 93 0.23 -4.75 -17.26
C ASP A 93 1.30 -4.25 -16.28
N ARG A 94 0.89 -3.77 -15.10
CA ARG A 94 1.78 -3.09 -14.15
C ARG A 94 1.59 -3.62 -12.73
N ASN A 95 2.68 -4.04 -12.11
CA ASN A 95 2.82 -4.36 -10.70
C ASN A 95 3.88 -3.44 -10.09
N ILE A 96 3.53 -2.74 -9.01
CA ILE A 96 4.45 -1.93 -8.23
C ILE A 96 4.54 -2.54 -6.84
N THR A 97 5.74 -2.98 -6.45
CA THR A 97 6.01 -3.52 -5.11
C THR A 97 6.89 -2.56 -4.34
N PHE A 98 6.40 -2.13 -3.17
CA PHE A 98 7.07 -1.26 -2.22
C PHE A 98 7.72 -2.09 -1.12
N THR A 99 8.96 -1.75 -0.79
CA THR A 99 9.70 -2.30 0.36
C THR A 99 10.11 -1.14 1.25
N CYS A 100 9.58 -1.12 2.46
CA CYS A 100 9.80 -0.08 3.46
C CYS A 100 10.90 -0.49 4.45
N PRO A 101 11.54 0.47 5.15
CA PRO A 101 12.55 0.20 6.19
C PRO A 101 12.06 -0.68 7.34
#